data_AF-A0AAD7KH31-F1
#
_entry.id   AF-A0AAD7KH31-F1
#
_cell.length_a   1.000
_cell.length_b   1.000
_cell.length_c   1.000
_cell.angle_alpha   90.00
_cell.angle_beta   90.00
_cell.angle_gamma   90.00
#
_symmetry.space_group_name_H-M   'P 1'
#
loop_
_entity.id
_entity.type
_entity.pdbx_description
1 polymer ?
#
loop_
_entity_poly.entity_id
_entity_poly.type
_entity_poly.pdbx_seq_one_letter_code
_entity_poly.pdbx_strand_id
1 'polypeptide(L)'
;MSVRRSGLQKDVLNLYRRALRIPRTKPPPTRAKWDLMIRYTFRTKAASASPRAISVIEHLLRTGTRQVSMYEDPSVKDCWVSAEMHEWEKAQRNKRTEPH
;
A
#
# COMPACT_ATOMS: atom_id res chain seq x y z
N MET A 1 -16.35 -19.35 4.38
CA MET A 1 -15.70 -19.39 5.70
C MET A 1 -14.96 -18.08 5.95
N SER A 2 -15.18 -17.41 7.08
CA SER A 2 -14.43 -16.20 7.45
C SER A 2 -13.08 -16.61 8.05
N VAL A 3 -11.97 -16.24 7.40
CA VAL A 3 -10.64 -16.50 7.95
C VAL A 3 -10.46 -15.69 9.24
N ARG A 4 -10.24 -16.36 10.38
CA ARG A 4 -9.99 -15.70 11.66
C ARG A 4 -8.60 -15.06 11.64
N ARG A 5 -8.56 -13.74 11.58
CA ARG A 5 -7.32 -12.95 11.56
C ARG A 5 -6.90 -12.53 12.96
N SER A 6 -5.59 -12.55 13.24
CA SER A 6 -5.03 -11.99 14.48
C SER A 6 -5.29 -10.48 14.56
N GLY A 7 -5.15 -9.89 15.76
CA GLY A 7 -5.27 -8.44 15.95
C GLY A 7 -4.35 -7.67 15.00
N LEU A 8 -3.06 -8.04 14.99
CA LEU A 8 -2.05 -7.44 14.12
C LEU A 8 -2.41 -7.55 12.62
N GLN A 9 -2.93 -8.70 12.18
CA GLN A 9 -3.37 -8.86 10.79
C GLN A 9 -4.57 -7.95 10.46
N LYS A 10 -5.49 -7.74 11.41
CA LYS A 10 -6.60 -6.80 11.23
C LYS A 10 -6.08 -5.37 11.13
N ASP A 11 -5.09 -5.00 11.92
CA ASP A 11 -4.49 -3.65 11.91
C ASP A 11 -3.79 -3.37 10.58
N VAL A 12 -3.01 -4.32 10.05
CA VAL A 12 -2.40 -4.21 8.72
C VAL A 12 -3.45 -4.00 7.64
N LEU A 13 -4.54 -4.76 7.68
CA LEU A 13 -5.62 -4.62 6.70
C LEU A 13 -6.40 -3.31 6.85
N ASN A 14 -6.61 -2.85 8.08
CA ASN A 14 -7.26 -1.57 8.33
C ASN A 14 -6.41 -0.42 7.80
N LEU A 15 -5.10 -0.45 8.05
CA LEU A 15 -4.16 0.52 7.50
C LEU A 15 -4.15 0.48 5.96
N TYR A 16 -4.15 -0.71 5.35
CA TYR A 16 -4.19 -0.84 3.89
C TYR A 16 -5.48 -0.29 3.30
N ARG A 17 -6.64 -0.62 3.87
CA ARG A 17 -7.94 -0.09 3.41
C ARG A 17 -8.03 1.42 3.55
N ARG A 18 -7.48 1.98 4.64
CA ARG A 18 -7.38 3.43 4.85
C ARG A 18 -6.51 4.06 3.76
N ALA A 19 -5.33 3.50 3.51
CA ALA A 19 -4.44 3.98 2.45
C ALA A 19 -5.12 3.98 1.07
N LEU A 20 -5.83 2.90 0.70
CA LEU A 20 -6.54 2.81 -0.58
C LEU A 20 -7.66 3.85 -0.78
N ARG A 21 -8.09 4.56 0.26
CA ARG A 21 -9.05 5.66 0.14
C ARG A 21 -8.39 6.98 -0.22
N ILE A 22 -7.09 7.14 0.04
CA ILE A 22 -6.34 8.38 -0.23
C ILE A 22 -6.52 8.84 -1.68
N PRO A 23 -6.33 8.01 -2.73
CA PRO A 23 -6.47 8.49 -4.10
C PRO A 23 -7.82 9.17 -4.40
N ARG A 24 -8.90 8.78 -3.71
CA ARG A 24 -10.24 9.35 -3.92
C ARG A 24 -10.35 10.79 -3.46
N THR A 25 -9.50 11.22 -2.53
CA THR A 25 -9.48 12.60 -2.00
C THR A 25 -8.52 13.51 -2.77
N LYS A 26 -7.75 12.97 -3.72
CA LYS A 26 -6.72 13.70 -4.49
C LYS A 26 -7.24 14.16 -5.85
N PRO A 27 -6.61 15.18 -6.48
CA PRO A 27 -6.96 15.62 -7.83
C PRO A 27 -6.90 14.46 -8.84
N PRO A 28 -7.82 14.39 -9.81
CA PRO A 28 -7.85 13.33 -10.84
C PRO A 28 -6.50 12.98 -11.48
N PRO A 29 -5.65 13.93 -11.91
CA PRO A 29 -4.39 13.59 -12.59
C PRO A 29 -3.37 12.88 -11.71
N THR A 30 -3.45 13.00 -10.37
CA THR A 30 -2.48 12.40 -9.46
C THR A 30 -2.94 11.06 -8.89
N ARG A 31 -4.22 10.70 -9.01
CA ARG A 31 -4.80 9.50 -8.37
C ARG A 31 -4.10 8.21 -8.76
N ALA A 32 -3.72 8.07 -10.03
CA ALA A 32 -3.01 6.89 -10.53
C ALA A 32 -1.65 6.71 -9.85
N LYS A 33 -0.91 7.81 -9.64
CA LYS A 33 0.37 7.79 -8.92
C LYS A 33 0.18 7.32 -7.48
N TRP A 34 -0.84 7.83 -6.79
CA TRP A 34 -1.17 7.43 -5.43
C TRP A 34 -1.52 5.93 -5.34
N ASP A 35 -2.38 5.43 -6.22
CA ASP A 35 -2.76 4.02 -6.25
C ASP A 35 -1.54 3.11 -6.48
N LEU A 36 -0.66 3.48 -7.42
CA LEU A 36 0.58 2.77 -7.69
C LEU A 36 1.51 2.77 -6.47
N MET A 37 1.82 3.94 -5.93
CA MET A 37 2.71 4.08 -4.77
C MET A 37 2.21 3.24 -3.58
N ILE A 38 0.92 3.30 -3.27
CA ILE A 38 0.33 2.54 -2.16
C ILE A 38 0.45 1.03 -2.42
N ARG A 39 0.02 0.56 -3.60
CA ARG A 39 0.05 -0.87 -3.91
C ARG A 39 1.46 -1.43 -3.92
N TYR A 40 2.40 -0.73 -4.55
CA TYR A 40 3.81 -1.09 -4.55
C TYR A 40 4.34 -1.17 -3.12
N THR A 41 4.14 -0.11 -2.32
CA THR A 41 4.69 -0.05 -0.95
C THR A 41 4.21 -1.21 -0.09
N PHE A 42 2.90 -1.47 -0.05
CA PHE A 42 2.37 -2.58 0.75
C PHE A 42 2.86 -3.94 0.27
N ARG A 43 2.97 -4.14 -1.05
CA ARG A 43 3.46 -5.40 -1.62
C ARG A 43 4.94 -5.63 -1.32
N THR A 44 5.78 -4.62 -1.53
CA THR A 44 7.22 -4.70 -1.27
C THR A 44 7.50 -4.89 0.22
N LYS A 45 6.82 -4.15 1.10
CA LYS A 45 6.99 -4.33 2.56
C LYS A 45 6.49 -5.68 3.05
N ALA A 46 5.37 -6.17 2.53
CA ALA A 46 4.89 -7.53 2.85
C ALA A 46 5.87 -8.62 2.39
N ALA A 47 6.50 -8.46 1.23
CA ALA A 47 7.51 -9.40 0.75
C ALA A 47 8.82 -9.36 1.57
N SER A 48 9.16 -8.20 2.15
CA SER A 48 10.37 -8.05 2.97
C SER A 48 10.26 -8.57 4.40
N ALA A 49 9.05 -8.84 4.90
CA ALA A 49 8.81 -9.20 6.30
C ALA A 49 8.26 -10.62 6.41
N SER A 50 8.93 -11.48 7.19
CA SER A 50 8.38 -12.77 7.57
C SER A 50 7.12 -12.58 8.43
N PRO A 51 6.07 -13.41 8.28
CA PRO A 51 4.90 -13.38 9.16
C PRO A 51 5.22 -13.58 10.64
N ARG A 52 6.39 -14.16 10.97
CA ARG A 52 6.86 -14.37 12.36
C ARG A 52 7.63 -13.18 12.92
N ALA A 53 8.03 -12.22 12.09
CA ALA A 53 8.80 -11.04 12.51
C ALA A 53 7.88 -9.95 13.10
N ILE A 54 7.23 -10.25 14.23
CA ILE A 54 6.18 -9.41 14.82
C ILE A 54 6.65 -7.98 15.06
N SER A 55 7.81 -7.78 15.70
CA SER A 55 8.34 -6.44 15.99
C SER A 55 8.63 -5.61 14.73
N VAL A 56 9.01 -6.27 13.62
CA VAL A 56 9.21 -5.61 12.31
C VAL A 56 7.86 -5.17 11.75
N ILE A 57 6.84 -6.04 11.81
CA ILE A 57 5.49 -5.71 11.35
C ILE A 57 4.91 -4.54 12.16
N GLU A 58 5.09 -4.52 13.48
CA GLU A 58 4.68 -3.41 14.34
C GLU A 58 5.40 -2.10 14.00
N HIS A 59 6.72 -2.16 13.74
CA HIS A 59 7.46 -1.00 13.30
C HIS A 59 6.92 -0.46 11.97
N LEU A 60 6.67 -1.35 10.99
CA LEU A 60 6.09 -0.99 9.69
C LEU A 60 4.69 -0.41 9.85
N LEU A 61 3.86 -0.95 10.73
CA LEU A 61 2.53 -0.41 11.04
C LEU A 61 2.60 1.00 11.61
N ARG A 62 3.50 1.26 12.57
CA ARG A 62 3.67 2.61 13.14
C ARG A 62 4.13 3.61 12.09
N THR A 63 5.11 3.24 11.28
CA THR A 63 5.63 4.09 10.21
C THR A 63 4.58 4.35 9.13
N GLY A 64 3.90 3.30 8.65
CA GLY A 64 2.85 3.42 7.65
C GLY A 64 1.64 4.21 8.16
N THR A 65 1.28 4.09 9.44
CA THR A 65 0.20 4.89 10.05
C THR A 65 0.53 6.38 10.02
N ARG A 66 1.77 6.76 10.35
CA ARG A 66 2.21 8.16 10.25
C ARG A 66 2.17 8.66 8.81
N GLN A 67 2.66 7.87 7.87
CA GLN A 67 2.65 8.22 6.44
C GLN A 67 1.22 8.40 5.91
N VAL A 68 0.32 7.46 6.20
CA VAL A 68 -1.08 7.54 5.79
C VAL A 68 -1.77 8.77 6.38
N SER A 69 -1.57 9.08 7.67
CA SER A 69 -2.12 10.30 8.26
C SER A 69 -1.63 11.57 7.57
N MET A 70 -0.34 11.64 7.23
CA MET A 70 0.21 12.77 6.47
C MET A 70 -0.40 12.86 5.07
N TYR A 71 -0.55 11.73 4.39
CA TYR A 71 -1.12 11.69 3.04
C TYR A 71 -2.63 11.94 3.00
N GLU A 72 -3.35 11.80 4.09
CA GLU A 72 -4.76 12.16 4.18
C GLU A 72 -4.98 13.68 4.19
N ASP A 73 -3.95 14.46 4.56
CA ASP A 73 -4.02 15.92 4.56
C ASP A 73 -4.45 16.44 3.17
N PRO A 74 -5.51 17.26 3.08
CA PRO A 74 -5.97 17.82 1.82
C PRO A 74 -4.92 18.67 1.10
N SER A 75 -3.96 19.28 1.80
CA SER A 75 -2.87 20.06 1.20
C SER A 75 -1.88 19.21 0.41
N VAL A 76 -1.75 17.92 0.74
CA VAL A 76 -0.89 16.98 0.02
C VAL A 76 -1.62 16.49 -1.23
N LYS A 77 -1.31 17.07 -2.40
CA LYS A 77 -2.05 16.82 -3.66
C LYS A 77 -1.43 15.75 -4.56
N ASP A 78 -0.12 15.60 -4.53
CA ASP A 78 0.63 14.70 -5.40
C ASP A 78 1.63 13.85 -4.61
N CYS A 79 2.07 12.76 -5.23
CA CYS A 79 3.15 11.92 -4.74
C CYS A 79 4.14 11.63 -5.86
N TRP A 80 5.38 11.36 -5.48
CA TRP A 80 6.39 10.89 -6.41
C TRP A 80 6.29 9.38 -6.61
N VAL A 81 6.55 8.93 -7.83
CA VAL A 81 6.58 7.52 -8.22
C VAL A 81 7.89 7.28 -8.96
N SER A 82 8.64 6.26 -8.56
CA SER A 82 9.92 5.93 -9.16
C SER A 82 9.76 5.17 -10.49
N ALA A 83 10.83 5.13 -11.29
CA ALA A 83 10.88 4.24 -12.46
C ALA A 83 10.62 2.78 -12.09
N GLU A 84 11.22 2.32 -10.98
CA GLU A 84 11.02 0.97 -10.42
C GLU A 84 9.53 0.67 -10.14
N MET A 85 8.78 1.64 -9.59
CA MET A 85 7.35 1.46 -9.35
C MET A 85 6.58 1.29 -10.66
N HIS A 86 6.92 2.06 -11.70
CA HIS A 86 6.29 1.90 -13.02
C HIS A 86 6.63 0.55 -13.67
N GLU A 87 7.87 0.10 -13.55
CA GLU A 87 8.30 -1.22 -14.02
C GLU A 87 7.59 -2.34 -13.28
N TRP A 88 7.44 -2.20 -11.96
CA TRP A 88 6.67 -3.12 -11.14
C TRP A 88 5.21 -3.18 -11.61
N GLU A 89 4.58 -2.05 -11.91
CA GLU A 89 3.19 -2.02 -12.41
C GLU A 89 3.06 -2.77 -13.74
N LYS A 90 3.98 -2.52 -14.69
CA LYS A 90 4.02 -3.23 -15.98
C LYS A 90 4.15 -4.73 -15.78
N ALA A 91 5.07 -5.17 -14.91
CA ALA A 91 5.26 -6.57 -14.60
C ALA A 91 4.02 -7.22 -13.97
N GLN A 92 3.32 -6.52 -13.06
CA GLN A 92 2.08 -7.02 -12.46
C GLN A 92 0.92 -7.11 -13.47
N ARG A 93 0.86 -6.21 -14.45
CA ARG A 93 -0.14 -6.26 -15.54
C ARG A 93 0.09 -7.46 -16.42
N ASN A 94 1.33 -7.70 -16.86
CA ASN A 94 1.66 -8.84 -17.72
C ASN A 94 1.29 -10.18 -17.06
N LYS A 95 1.57 -10.34 -15.76
CA LYS A 95 1.19 -11.54 -14.99
C LYS A 95 -0.32 -11.81 -14.92
N ARG A 96 -1.18 -10.80 -15.13
CA ARG A 96 -2.64 -10.98 -15.10
C ARG A 96 -3.22 -11.39 -16.45
N THR A 97 -2.50 -11.11 -17.54
CA THR A 97 -2.89 -11.41 -18.92
C THR A 97 -2.41 -12.77 -19.42
N GLU A 98 -1.49 -13.42 -18.71
CA GLU A 98 -1.09 -14.81 -18.96
C GLU A 98 -2.22 -15.75 -18.50
N PRO A 99 -2.84 -16.55 -19.39
CA PRO A 99 -3.79 -17.58 -18.97
C PRO A 99 -3.04 -18.71 -18.26
N HIS A 100 -3.52 -19.08 -17.07
CA HIS A 100 -3.08 -20.28 -16.35
C HIS A 100 -3.61 -21.56 -17.02
#